data_AF-A0A5E6NLM6-F1
#
_entry.id   AF-A0A5E6NLM6-F1
#
_cell.length_a   1.000
_cell.length_b   1.000
_cell.length_c   1.000
_cell.angle_alpha   90.00
_cell.angle_beta   90.00
_cell.angle_gamma   90.00
#
_symmetry.space_group_name_H-M   'P 1'
#
loop_
_entity.id
_entity.type
_entity.pdbx_description
1 polymer ?
#
loop_
_entity_poly.entity_id
_entity_poly.type
_entity_poly.pdbx_seq_one_letter_code
_entity_poly.pdbx_strand_id
1 'polypeptide(L)' 'MDDAVQNYMLKIIFATRYPQDYGLDSIKHYIEFGASPRASIDLYKASCAKALIRGNDFVTPLDIASVVTEVLQHRIV' A
#
# COMPACT_ATOMS: atom_id res chain seq x y z
N MET A 1 9.69 -10.63 -7.34
CA MET A 1 8.32 -10.37 -6.86
C MET A 1 7.40 -10.45 -8.06
N ASP A 2 6.23 -11.06 -7.90
CA ASP A 2 5.26 -11.19 -8.98
C ASP A 2 4.64 -9.82 -9.34
N ASP A 3 4.37 -9.59 -10.63
CA ASP A 3 3.82 -8.35 -11.16
C ASP A 3 2.45 -8.05 -10.55
N ALA A 4 1.66 -9.08 -10.22
CA ALA A 4 0.37 -8.91 -9.57
C ALA A 4 0.50 -8.25 -8.18
N VAL A 5 1.53 -8.62 -7.42
CA VAL A 5 1.82 -8.10 -6.08
C VAL A 5 2.26 -6.64 -6.16
N GLN A 6 3.09 -6.30 -7.14
CA GLN A 6 3.51 -4.93 -7.38
C GLN A 6 2.32 -4.03 -7.77
N ASN A 7 1.50 -4.51 -8.68
CA ASN A 7 0.30 -3.79 -9.12
C ASN A 7 -0.70 -3.61 -7.96
N TYR A 8 -0.82 -4.59 -7.07
CA TYR A 8 -1.65 -4.47 -5.88
C TYR A 8 -1.17 -3.35 -4.95
N MET A 9 0.14 -3.26 -4.67
CA MET A 9 0.70 -2.16 -3.88
C MET A 9 0.43 -0.80 -4.52
N LEU A 10 0.66 -0.69 -5.83
CA LEU A 10 0.42 0.55 -6.57
C LEU A 10 -1.06 0.95 -6.49
N LYS A 11 -1.99 0.00 -6.66
CA LYS A 11 -3.43 0.27 -6.52
C LYS A 11 -3.78 0.87 -5.16
N ILE A 12 -3.19 0.36 -4.07
CA ILE A 12 -3.40 0.92 -2.73
C ILE A 12 -2.92 2.37 -2.69
N ILE A 13 -1.69 2.66 -3.14
CA ILE A 13 -1.13 4.02 -3.12
C ILE A 13 -1.99 4.97 -3.97
N PHE A 14 -2.35 4.58 -5.19
CA PHE A 14 -3.15 5.41 -6.07
C PHE A 14 -4.59 5.59 -5.57
N ALA A 15 -5.18 4.62 -4.88
CA ALA A 15 -6.48 4.79 -4.23
C ALA A 15 -6.47 5.87 -3.15
N THR A 16 -5.34 6.10 -2.47
CA THR A 16 -5.21 7.23 -1.54
C THR A 16 -5.13 8.59 -2.25
N ARG A 17 -4.69 8.63 -3.52
CA ARG A 17 -4.51 9.87 -4.29
C ARG A 17 -5.74 10.23 -5.11
N TYR A 18 -6.36 9.21 -5.71
CA TYR A 18 -7.49 9.33 -6.63
C TYR A 18 -8.61 8.37 -6.20
N PRO A 19 -9.19 8.52 -5.00
CA PRO A 19 -10.17 7.56 -4.48
C PRO A 19 -11.40 7.38 -5.39
N GLN A 20 -11.76 8.40 -6.17
CA GLN A 20 -12.89 8.36 -7.12
C GLN A 20 -12.68 7.34 -8.24
N ASP A 21 -11.44 7.16 -8.73
CA ASP A 21 -11.09 6.17 -9.76
C ASP A 21 -11.27 4.73 -9.26
N TYR A 22 -11.42 4.56 -7.95
CA TYR A 22 -11.62 3.28 -7.26
C TYR A 22 -13.02 3.14 -6.66
N GLY A 23 -13.96 4.05 -6.98
CA GLY A 23 -15.33 4.04 -6.45
C GLY A 23 -15.41 4.38 -4.96
N LEU A 24 -14.42 5.10 -4.43
CA LEU A 24 -14.32 5.51 -3.03
C LEU A 24 -14.71 6.99 -2.86
N ASP A 25 -15.77 7.44 -3.52
CA ASP A 25 -16.24 8.83 -3.45
C ASP A 25 -16.57 9.28 -2.01
N SER A 26 -17.07 8.35 -1.20
CA SER A 26 -17.44 8.59 0.20
C SER A 26 -16.27 8.94 1.12
N ILE A 27 -15.01 8.74 0.69
CA ILE A 27 -13.84 9.12 1.49
C ILE A 27 -13.04 10.26 0.88
N LYS A 28 -13.40 10.72 -0.32
CA LYS A 28 -12.61 11.74 -1.04
C LYS A 28 -12.49 13.04 -0.24
N HIS A 29 -13.53 13.43 0.50
CA HIS A 29 -13.53 14.64 1.33
C HIS A 29 -12.76 14.50 2.65
N TYR A 30 -12.35 13.28 3.03
CA TYR A 30 -11.48 13.05 4.19
C TYR A 30 -9.99 13.03 3.83
N ILE A 31 -9.64 13.10 2.54
CA ILE A 31 -8.26 13.02 2.07
C ILE A 31 -7.92 14.28 1.27
N GLU A 32 -7.19 15.18 1.91
CA GLU A 32 -6.62 16.38 1.30
C GLU A 32 -5.42 16.00 0.42
N PHE A 33 -4.52 15.15 0.95
CA PHE A 33 -3.33 14.68 0.27
C PHE A 33 -3.10 13.17 0.46
N GLY A 34 -3.06 12.44 -0.65
CA GLY A 34 -2.72 11.01 -0.66
C GLY A 34 -1.23 10.71 -0.52
N ALA A 35 -0.91 9.44 -0.37
CA ALA A 35 0.46 8.98 -0.14
C ALA A 35 1.40 9.23 -1.34
N SER A 36 2.63 9.67 -1.04
CA SER A 36 3.65 9.95 -2.05
C SER A 36 4.26 8.68 -2.67
N PRO A 37 4.98 8.76 -3.82
CA PRO A 37 5.69 7.61 -4.40
C PRO A 37 6.69 6.93 -3.45
N ARG A 38 7.16 7.61 -2.39
CA ARG A 38 8.01 6.97 -1.37
C ARG A 38 7.26 5.88 -0.59
N ALA A 39 5.94 6.02 -0.45
CA ALA A 39 5.12 5.02 0.24
C ALA A 39 5.14 3.66 -0.48
N SER A 40 5.23 3.61 -1.81
CA SER A 40 5.32 2.32 -2.52
C SER A 40 6.65 1.61 -2.24
N ILE A 41 7.75 2.37 -2.16
CA ILE A 41 9.08 1.84 -1.85
C ILE A 41 9.11 1.28 -0.42
N ASP A 42 8.56 2.03 0.54
CA ASP A 42 8.56 1.62 1.93
C ASP A 42 7.60 0.45 2.18
N LEU A 43 6.45 0.44 1.50
CA LEU A 43 5.50 -0.68 1.52
C LEU A 43 6.12 -1.95 0.96
N TYR A 44 6.86 -1.85 -0.14
CA TYR A 44 7.61 -2.97 -0.73
C TYR A 44 8.62 -3.54 0.26
N LYS A 45 9.48 -2.69 0.85
CA LYS A 45 10.50 -3.11 1.81
C LYS A 45 9.88 -3.78 3.04
N ALA A 46 8.83 -3.17 3.60
CA ALA A 46 8.13 -3.71 4.77
C ALA A 46 7.48 -5.07 4.46
N SER A 47 6.88 -5.22 3.28
CA SER A 47 6.25 -6.49 2.86
C SER A 47 7.27 -7.60 2.67
N CYS A 48 8.43 -7.30 2.06
CA CYS A 48 9.54 -8.26 1.94
C CYS A 48 10.10 -8.66 3.30
N ALA A 49 10.30 -7.69 4.21
CA ALA A 49 10.76 -7.98 5.56
C ALA A 49 9.76 -8.87 6.31
N LYS A 50 8.45 -8.60 6.17
CA LYS A 50 7.38 -9.40 6.78
C LYS A 50 7.38 -10.84 6.27
N ALA A 51 7.47 -11.02 4.95
CA ALA A 51 7.53 -12.35 4.33
C ALA A 51 8.75 -13.14 4.83
N LEU A 52 9.92 -12.49 4.89
CA LEU A 52 11.16 -13.10 5.38
C LEU A 52 11.05 -13.52 6.85
N ILE A 53 10.49 -12.67 7.72
CA ILE A 53 10.28 -13.00 9.15
C ILE A 53 9.35 -14.21 9.31
N ARG A 54 8.39 -14.39 8.39
CA ARG A 54 7.50 -15.56 8.37
C ARG A 54 8.14 -16.82 7.77
N GLY A 55 9.37 -16.73 7.26
CA GLY A 55 10.09 -17.84 6.63
C GLY A 55 9.76 -18.06 5.16
N ASN A 56 9.11 -17.10 4.49
CA ASN A 56 8.81 -17.17 3.06
C ASN A 56 9.83 -16.37 2.25
N ASP A 57 10.15 -16.86 1.06
CA ASP A 57 10.99 -16.18 0.05
C ASP A 57 10.17 -15.38 -0.98
N PHE A 58 8.84 -15.39 -0.86
CA PHE A 58 7.90 -14.60 -1.67
C PHE A 58 6.94 -13.78 -0.82
N VAL A 59 6.55 -12.62 -1.36
CA VAL A 59 5.57 -11.72 -0.74
C VAL A 59 4.16 -12.15 -1.12
N THR A 60 3.27 -12.22 -0.12
CA THR A 60 1.83 -12.46 -0.31
C THR A 60 1.03 -11.18 -0.11
N PRO A 61 -0.22 -11.09 -0.63
CA PRO A 61 -1.11 -9.97 -0.33
C PRO A 61 -1.35 -9.77 1.18
N LEU A 62 -1.29 -10.85 1.97
CA LEU A 62 -1.41 -10.78 3.43
C LEU A 62 -0.22 -10.04 4.08
N ASP A 63 0.99 -10.23 3.55
CA ASP A 63 2.16 -9.51 4.06
C ASP A 63 2.01 -8.00 3.85
N ILE A 64 1.53 -7.59 2.67
CA ILE A 64 1.23 -6.19 2.35
C ILE A 64 0.15 -5.64 3.28
N ALA A 65 -0.97 -6.35 3.41
CA ALA A 65 -2.07 -5.93 4.26
C ALA A 65 -1.66 -5.78 5.73
N SER A 66 -0.70 -6.59 6.20
CA SER A 66 -0.23 -6.55 7.58
C SER A 66 0.63 -5.34 7.91
N VAL A 67 1.22 -4.67 6.91
CA VAL A 67 2.12 -3.52 7.11
C VAL A 67 1.57 -2.20 6.54
N VAL A 68 0.47 -2.27 5.78
CA VAL A 68 -0.05 -1.13 5.02
C VAL A 68 -0.43 0.05 5.92
N THR A 69 -1.06 -0.21 7.06
CA THR A 69 -1.49 0.83 8.00
C THR A 69 -0.28 1.56 8.58
N GLU A 70 0.72 0.82 9.04
CA GLU A 70 1.93 1.38 9.65
C GLU A 70 2.73 2.24 8.67
N VAL A 71 2.71 1.87 7.38
CA VAL A 71 3.37 2.63 6.32
C VAL A 71 2.58 3.89 5.93
N LEU A 72 1.24 3.81 5.87
CA LEU A 72 0.40 4.87 5.30
C LEU A 72 -0.23 5.82 6.32
N GLN A 73 -0.41 5.44 7.58
CA GLN A 73 -1.20 6.21 8.56
C GLN A 73 -0.69 7.64 8.81
N HIS A 74 0.58 7.91 8.54
CA HIS A 74 1.19 9.25 8.68
C HIS A 74 1.49 9.91 7.33
N ARG A 75 1.02 9.33 6.23
CA ARG A 75 1.30 9.76 4.85
C ARG A 75 0.07 10.21 4.10
N ILE A 76 -1.09 10.16 4.76
CA ILE A 76 -2.37 10.64 4.26
C ILE A 76 -2.77 11.78 5.19
N VAL A 77 -3.11 12.92 4.60
CA VAL A 77 -3.58 14.13 5.30
C VAL A 77 -4.95 14.48 4.80
#